data_AF-A0A2A9NAN1-F1
#
_entry.id   AF-A0A2A9NAN1-F1
#
_cell.length_a   1.000
_cell.length_b   1.000
_cell.length_c   1.000
_cell.angle_alpha   90.00
_cell.angle_beta   90.00
_cell.angle_gamma   90.00
#
_symmetry.space_group_name_H-M   'P 1'
#
loop_
_entity.id
_entity.type
_entity.pdbx_description
1 polymer ?
#
loop_
_entity_poly.entity_id
_entity_poly.type
_entity_poly.pdbx_seq_one_letter_code
_entity_poly.pdbx_strand_id
1 'polypeptide(L)'
;MSGLSGEPLSNIFTDLSPDALADIQAALASMLAELREIPHPLSDMEPHISVIASKAASIHETKPYRVVFTHADLNLRNILVKNGKISGIVDWTCAGWFPEYWELTKAIHVHPRLKKWAKFWMGVLPGYEEELEVERLLWGVV
;
A
#
# COMPACT_ATOMS: atom_id res chain seq x y z
N MET A 1 18.41 9.66 -17.27
CA MET A 1 17.89 9.08 -16.02
C MET A 1 18.77 7.90 -15.68
N SER A 2 19.52 7.94 -14.57
CA SER A 2 20.21 6.75 -14.07
C SER A 2 19.14 5.72 -13.68
N GLY A 3 19.17 4.53 -14.27
CA GLY A 3 18.22 3.46 -13.94
C GLY A 3 18.27 3.16 -12.44
N LEU A 4 17.10 3.10 -11.81
CA LEU A 4 16.99 2.62 -10.43
C LEU A 4 17.61 1.22 -10.36
N SER A 5 18.55 1.02 -9.44
CA SER A 5 19.26 -0.25 -9.34
C SER A 5 18.49 -1.23 -8.45
N GLY A 6 18.48 -2.51 -8.80
CA GLY A 6 17.78 -3.57 -8.08
C GLY A 6 16.93 -4.41 -9.02
N GLU A 7 16.47 -5.56 -8.52
CA GLU A 7 15.52 -6.40 -9.24
C GLU A 7 14.14 -6.36 -8.57
N PRO A 8 13.05 -6.61 -9.32
CA PRO A 8 11.72 -6.70 -8.74
C PRO A 8 11.65 -7.75 -7.63
N LEU A 9 10.99 -7.41 -6.52
CA LEU A 9 10.79 -8.30 -5.38
C LEU A 9 10.13 -9.63 -5.80
N SER A 10 9.29 -9.60 -6.85
CA SER A 10 8.68 -10.79 -7.44
C SER A 10 9.67 -11.90 -7.80
N ASN A 11 10.92 -11.57 -8.12
CA ASN A 11 11.93 -12.55 -8.52
C ASN A 11 12.42 -13.42 -7.35
N ILE A 12 12.40 -12.87 -6.14
CA ILE A 12 13.05 -13.48 -4.96
C ILE A 12 12.08 -13.74 -3.81
N PHE A 13 10.85 -13.21 -3.89
CA PHE A 13 9.92 -13.16 -2.75
C PHE A 13 9.62 -14.51 -2.12
N THR A 14 9.49 -15.58 -2.92
CA THR A 14 9.21 -16.93 -2.42
C THR A 14 10.36 -17.50 -1.60
N ASP A 15 11.60 -17.10 -1.94
CA ASP A 15 12.82 -17.72 -1.47
C ASP A 15 13.49 -16.94 -0.33
N LEU A 16 12.97 -15.73 -0.02
CA LEU A 16 13.42 -14.93 1.13
C LEU A 16 13.30 -15.70 2.45
N SER A 17 14.38 -15.64 3.25
CA SER A 17 14.39 -16.09 4.64
C SER A 17 13.42 -15.27 5.49
N PRO A 18 12.96 -15.80 6.64
CA PRO A 18 12.10 -15.06 7.56
C PRO A 18 12.68 -13.70 7.99
N ASP A 19 13.99 -13.65 8.28
CA ASP A 19 14.65 -12.41 8.73
C ASP A 19 14.71 -11.37 7.61
N ALA A 20 15.10 -11.78 6.40
CA ALA A 20 15.14 -10.88 5.25
C ALA A 20 13.74 -10.36 4.87
N LEU A 21 12.72 -11.22 5.03
CA LEU A 21 11.33 -10.81 4.83
C LEU A 21 10.89 -9.77 5.87
N ALA A 22 11.27 -9.96 7.14
CA ALA A 22 10.96 -9.03 8.22
C ALA A 22 11.66 -7.67 8.02
N ASP A 23 12.92 -7.67 7.59
CA ASP A 23 13.67 -6.44 7.28
C ASP A 23 13.00 -5.64 6.16
N ILE A 24 12.61 -6.33 5.07
CA ILE A 24 11.89 -5.69 3.95
C ILE A 24 10.51 -5.19 4.40
N GLN A 25 9.80 -5.95 5.24
CA GLN A 25 8.50 -5.56 5.78
C GLN A 25 8.60 -4.28 6.61
N ALA A 26 9.60 -4.20 7.51
CA ALA A 26 9.84 -3.04 8.34
C ALA A 26 10.25 -1.81 7.52
N ALA A 27 11.13 -2.00 6.54
CA ALA A 27 11.53 -0.92 5.63
C ALA A 27 10.33 -0.36 4.86
N LEU A 28 9.47 -1.23 4.32
CA LEU A 28 8.28 -0.81 3.60
C LEU A 28 7.29 -0.07 4.51
N ALA A 29 7.08 -0.57 5.73
CA ALA A 29 6.21 0.09 6.71
C ALA A 29 6.70 1.51 7.04
N SER A 30 8.02 1.69 7.21
CA SER A 30 8.62 3.02 7.43
C SER A 30 8.40 3.95 6.25
N MET A 31 8.62 3.48 5.01
CA MET A 31 8.40 4.29 3.82
C MET A 31 6.93 4.71 3.66
N LEU A 32 5.99 3.80 3.93
CA LEU A 32 4.56 4.13 3.88
C LEU A 32 4.18 5.14 4.96
N ALA A 33 4.79 5.05 6.15
CA ALA A 33 4.57 6.04 7.20
C ALA A 33 4.99 7.45 6.74
N GLU A 34 6.13 7.57 6.03
CA GLU A 34 6.57 8.84 5.45
C GLU A 34 5.63 9.35 4.36
N LEU A 35 5.17 8.50 3.44
CA LEU A 35 4.23 8.88 2.38
C LEU A 35 2.89 9.39 2.95
N ARG A 36 2.43 8.82 4.07
CA ARG A 36 1.16 9.19 4.71
C ARG A 36 1.17 10.60 5.32
N GLU A 37 2.35 11.20 5.47
CA GLU A 37 2.50 12.57 5.95
C GLU A 37 2.54 13.60 4.80
N ILE A 38 2.48 13.15 3.54
CA ILE A 38 2.32 14.06 2.40
C ILE A 38 0.92 14.69 2.47
N PRO A 39 0.82 16.02 2.63
CA PRO A 39 -0.47 16.69 2.74
C PRO A 39 -1.25 16.53 1.44
N HIS A 40 -2.57 16.46 1.54
CA HIS A 40 -3.43 16.53 0.38
C HIS A 40 -3.17 17.87 -0.34
N PRO A 41 -3.05 17.95 -1.69
CA PRO A 41 -2.72 19.20 -2.40
C PRO A 41 -3.76 20.31 -2.21
N LEU A 42 -4.92 19.93 -1.69
CA LEU A 42 -6.05 20.81 -1.39
C LEU A 42 -6.26 21.02 0.12
N SER A 43 -5.32 20.58 0.98
CA SER A 43 -5.35 20.86 2.42
C SER A 43 -5.29 22.36 2.70
N ASP A 44 -4.65 23.12 1.82
CA ASP A 44 -4.42 24.56 1.95
C ASP A 44 -5.45 25.40 1.16
N MET A 45 -6.37 24.74 0.44
CA MET A 45 -7.43 25.41 -0.32
C MET A 45 -8.69 25.58 0.54
N GLU A 46 -9.34 26.74 0.38
CA GLU A 46 -10.54 27.21 1.09
C GLU A 46 -11.60 26.10 1.41
N PRO A 47 -12.34 26.23 2.54
CA PRO A 47 -13.15 25.19 3.19
C PRO A 47 -14.17 24.41 2.33
N HIS A 48 -14.50 24.88 1.12
CA HIS A 48 -15.43 24.20 0.22
C HIS A 48 -14.87 22.89 -0.38
N ILE A 49 -13.54 22.71 -0.47
CA ILE A 49 -12.94 21.45 -0.94
C ILE A 49 -12.79 20.42 0.18
N SER A 50 -12.56 20.87 1.43
CA SER A 50 -12.65 20.01 2.62
C SER A 50 -14.00 19.30 2.66
N VAL A 51 -15.09 19.97 2.24
CA VAL A 51 -16.41 19.33 2.14
C VAL A 51 -16.42 18.15 1.16
N ILE A 52 -15.70 18.18 0.03
CA ILE A 52 -15.68 17.06 -0.93
C ILE A 52 -14.90 15.88 -0.36
N ALA A 53 -13.71 16.12 0.22
CA ALA A 53 -12.92 15.08 0.86
C ALA A 53 -13.64 14.50 2.10
N SER A 54 -14.26 15.35 2.91
CA SER A 54 -15.12 14.95 4.03
C SER A 54 -16.38 14.25 3.57
N LYS A 55 -16.96 14.58 2.42
CA LYS A 55 -18.13 13.89 1.85
C LYS A 55 -17.73 12.53 1.30
N ALA A 56 -16.58 12.41 0.63
CA ALA A 56 -16.04 11.13 0.22
C ALA A 56 -15.78 10.24 1.45
N ALA A 57 -15.18 10.79 2.51
CA ALA A 57 -14.97 10.09 3.78
C ALA A 57 -16.29 9.73 4.48
N SER A 58 -17.29 10.61 4.48
CA SER A 58 -18.60 10.39 5.12
C SER A 58 -19.48 9.40 4.36
N ILE A 59 -19.27 9.22 3.05
CA ILE A 59 -19.99 8.20 2.26
C ILE A 59 -19.54 6.78 2.66
N HIS A 60 -18.37 6.61 3.28
CA HIS A 60 -17.83 5.32 3.75
C HIS A 60 -18.14 5.02 5.25
N GLU A 61 -19.24 5.56 5.78
CA GLU A 61 -19.57 5.53 7.22
C GLU A 61 -19.84 4.14 7.83
N THR A 62 -18.82 3.58 8.47
CA THR A 62 -18.88 2.92 9.81
C THR A 62 -17.57 3.05 10.59
N LYS A 63 -16.43 3.32 9.92
CA LYS A 63 -15.09 3.54 10.51
C LYS A 63 -14.46 4.78 9.86
N PRO A 64 -14.05 5.83 10.62
CA PRO A 64 -13.42 7.00 10.03
C PRO A 64 -12.00 6.65 9.56
N TYR A 65 -11.79 6.59 8.25
CA TYR A 65 -10.46 6.38 7.67
C TYR A 65 -9.75 7.70 7.43
N ARG A 66 -8.45 7.75 7.71
CA ARG A 66 -7.60 8.82 7.17
C ARG A 66 -7.50 8.67 5.65
N VAL A 67 -7.66 9.78 4.95
CA VAL A 67 -7.27 9.88 3.54
C VAL A 67 -5.79 10.23 3.50
N VAL A 68 -4.98 9.37 2.88
CA VAL A 68 -3.53 9.47 2.84
C VAL A 68 -3.04 9.27 1.41
N PHE A 69 -1.83 9.75 1.10
CA PHE A 69 -1.21 9.44 -0.17
C PHE A 69 -0.83 7.95 -0.22
N THR A 70 -1.32 7.25 -1.24
CA THR A 70 -1.06 5.82 -1.47
C THR A 70 -0.52 5.64 -2.88
N HIS A 71 0.27 4.59 -3.09
CA HIS A 71 0.73 4.17 -4.40
C HIS A 71 -0.39 3.50 -5.22
N ALA A 72 -1.30 2.79 -4.53
CA ALA A 72 -2.48 2.11 -5.10
C ALA A 72 -2.21 0.99 -6.13
N ASP A 73 -0.93 0.62 -6.31
CA ASP A 73 -0.48 -0.53 -7.10
C ASP A 73 0.88 -1.07 -6.59
N LEU A 74 1.06 -1.09 -5.27
CA LEU A 74 2.34 -1.52 -4.67
C LEU A 74 2.46 -3.05 -4.62
N ASN A 75 2.52 -3.67 -5.80
CA ASN A 75 2.67 -5.12 -5.96
C ASN A 75 4.14 -5.56 -6.03
N LEU A 76 4.39 -6.88 -6.02
CA LEU A 76 5.75 -7.46 -6.01
C LEU A 76 6.64 -7.01 -7.16
N ARG A 77 6.08 -6.56 -8.29
CA ARG A 77 6.85 -6.08 -9.45
C ARG A 77 7.30 -4.63 -9.29
N ASN A 78 6.60 -3.87 -8.44
CA ASN A 78 6.79 -2.42 -8.28
C ASN A 78 7.69 -2.06 -7.09
N ILE A 79 8.10 -3.06 -6.31
CA ILE A 79 9.10 -2.93 -5.25
C ILE A 79 10.43 -3.49 -5.76
N LEU A 80 11.47 -2.66 -5.81
CA LEU A 80 12.81 -3.07 -6.21
C LEU A 80 13.66 -3.38 -4.99
N VAL A 81 14.44 -4.46 -5.06
CA VAL A 81 15.36 -4.90 -4.00
C VAL A 81 16.78 -5.04 -4.54
N LYS A 82 17.76 -4.64 -3.74
CA LYS A 82 19.18 -4.84 -3.99
C LYS A 82 19.88 -5.19 -2.69
N ASN A 83 20.62 -6.30 -2.69
CA ASN A 83 21.37 -6.78 -1.51
C ASN A 83 20.47 -6.90 -0.26
N GLY A 84 19.25 -7.45 -0.43
CA GLY A 84 18.29 -7.65 0.66
C GLY A 84 17.60 -6.38 1.17
N LYS A 85 17.81 -5.23 0.54
CA LYS A 85 17.19 -3.96 0.93
C LYS A 85 16.32 -3.40 -0.18
N ILE A 86 15.22 -2.74 0.18
CA ILE A 86 14.43 -1.96 -0.79
C ILE A 86 15.34 -0.88 -1.38
N SER A 87 15.43 -0.86 -2.70
CA SER A 87 16.26 0.08 -3.46
C SER A 87 15.43 1.07 -4.28
N GLY A 88 14.12 0.85 -4.40
CA GLY A 88 13.20 1.78 -5.03
C GLY A 88 11.76 1.26 -5.10
N ILE A 89 10.84 2.18 -5.31
CA ILE A 89 9.45 1.93 -5.67
C ILE A 89 9.20 2.60 -7.03
N VAL A 90 8.56 1.87 -7.94
CA VAL A 90 8.30 2.31 -9.32
C VAL A 90 6.83 2.19 -9.67
N ASP A 91 6.44 2.80 -10.80
CA ASP A 91 5.08 2.72 -11.36
C ASP A 91 4.00 3.49 -10.56
N TRP A 92 4.30 4.75 -10.27
CA TRP A 92 3.45 5.66 -9.48
C TRP A 92 2.21 6.20 -10.21
N THR A 93 1.87 5.70 -11.40
CA THR A 93 0.78 6.30 -12.21
C THR A 93 -0.60 6.16 -11.58
N CYS A 94 -0.76 5.19 -10.67
CA CYS A 94 -2.00 4.96 -9.93
C CYS A 94 -2.05 5.73 -8.60
N ALA A 95 -0.98 6.43 -8.23
CA ALA A 95 -0.85 7.05 -6.93
C ALA A 95 -1.85 8.20 -6.73
N GLY A 96 -2.33 8.36 -5.50
CA GLY A 96 -3.31 9.37 -5.15
C GLY A 96 -3.71 9.31 -3.68
N TRP A 97 -4.68 10.15 -3.31
CA TRP A 97 -5.18 10.23 -1.94
C TRP A 97 -6.39 9.34 -1.77
N PHE A 98 -6.22 8.26 -1.02
CA PHE A 98 -7.23 7.22 -0.80
C PHE A 98 -7.32 6.89 0.70
N PRO A 99 -8.38 6.20 1.15
CA PRO A 99 -8.42 5.65 2.51
C PRO A 99 -7.17 4.83 2.81
N GLU A 100 -6.64 4.94 4.02
CA GLU A 100 -5.38 4.28 4.43
C GLU A 100 -5.35 2.74 4.29
N TYR A 101 -6.51 2.07 4.32
CA TYR A 101 -6.62 0.62 4.08
C TYR A 101 -6.39 0.27 2.59
N TRP A 102 -6.53 1.23 1.68
CA TRP A 102 -6.50 1.01 0.24
C TRP A 102 -5.17 0.44 -0.24
N GLU A 103 -4.05 0.84 0.37
CA GLU A 103 -2.72 0.31 0.01
C GLU A 103 -2.64 -1.21 0.26
N LEU A 104 -3.15 -1.67 1.42
CA LEU A 104 -3.19 -3.09 1.78
C LEU A 104 -4.04 -3.89 0.77
N THR A 105 -5.26 -3.44 0.53
CA THR A 105 -6.23 -4.19 -0.26
C THR A 105 -5.79 -4.25 -1.73
N LYS A 106 -5.30 -3.13 -2.28
CA LYS A 106 -4.76 -3.09 -3.65
C LYS A 106 -3.51 -3.93 -3.82
N ALA A 107 -2.57 -3.89 -2.88
CA ALA A 107 -1.36 -4.71 -2.98
C ALA A 107 -1.68 -6.21 -2.99
N ILE A 108 -2.66 -6.65 -2.18
CA ILE A 108 -3.09 -8.05 -2.13
C ILE A 108 -3.92 -8.44 -3.36
N HIS A 109 -4.76 -7.54 -3.89
CA HIS A 109 -5.63 -7.79 -5.05
C HIS A 109 -4.87 -8.31 -6.27
N VAL A 110 -3.63 -7.85 -6.50
CA VAL A 110 -2.81 -8.28 -7.64
C VAL A 110 -2.34 -9.73 -7.49
N HIS A 111 -2.20 -10.23 -6.26
CA HIS A 111 -1.78 -11.60 -5.94
C HIS A 111 -2.68 -12.25 -4.88
N PRO A 112 -4.00 -12.40 -5.14
CA PRO A 112 -4.98 -12.64 -4.08
C PRO A 112 -4.85 -14.05 -3.48
N ARG A 113 -4.24 -14.99 -4.22
CA ARG A 113 -3.98 -16.38 -3.80
C ARG A 113 -2.62 -16.59 -3.13
N LEU A 114 -1.71 -15.60 -3.17
CA LEU A 114 -0.38 -15.73 -2.60
C LEU A 114 -0.43 -15.43 -1.08
N LYS A 115 -0.71 -16.47 -0.28
CA LYS A 115 -0.87 -16.34 1.18
C LYS A 115 0.34 -15.71 1.88
N LYS A 116 1.57 -16.01 1.41
CA LYS A 116 2.81 -15.39 1.92
C LYS A 116 2.80 -13.87 1.76
N TRP A 117 2.25 -13.38 0.64
CA TRP A 117 2.12 -11.95 0.35
C TRP A 117 1.02 -11.27 1.16
N ALA A 118 -0.13 -11.91 1.31
CA ALA A 118 -1.18 -11.41 2.19
C ALA A 118 -0.68 -11.28 3.64
N LYS A 119 0.03 -12.30 4.15
CA LYS A 119 0.63 -12.26 5.50
C LYS A 119 1.67 -11.16 5.64
N PHE A 120 2.53 -10.97 4.64
CA PHE A 120 3.50 -9.88 4.62
C PHE A 120 2.79 -8.52 4.77
N TRP A 121 1.77 -8.26 3.97
CA TRP A 121 1.07 -6.97 4.00
C TRP A 121 0.25 -6.73 5.26
N MET A 122 -0.36 -7.76 5.84
CA MET A 122 -0.99 -7.63 7.17
C MET A 122 0.03 -7.28 8.26
N GLY A 123 1.31 -7.60 8.06
CA GLY A 123 2.40 -7.15 8.93
C GLY A 123 2.90 -5.73 8.63
N VAL A 124 2.77 -5.26 7.38
CA VAL A 124 3.12 -3.87 6.99
C VAL A 124 2.05 -2.89 7.48
N LEU A 125 0.78 -3.22 7.25
CA LEU A 125 -0.40 -2.42 7.59
C LEU A 125 -1.44 -3.27 8.34
N PRO A 126 -1.23 -3.51 9.65
CA PRO A 126 -2.19 -4.26 10.47
C PRO A 126 -3.46 -3.46 10.76
N GLY A 127 -4.55 -4.14 11.14
CA GLY A 127 -5.78 -3.50 11.63
C GLY A 127 -6.85 -3.20 10.58
N TYR A 128 -6.67 -3.73 9.36
CA TYR A 128 -7.61 -3.60 8.24
C TYR A 128 -8.07 -4.98 7.71
N GLU A 129 -8.10 -6.00 8.57
CA GLU A 129 -8.46 -7.36 8.20
C GLU A 129 -9.92 -7.49 7.72
N GLU A 130 -10.84 -6.72 8.31
CA GLU A 130 -12.26 -6.71 7.93
C GLU A 130 -12.45 -6.10 6.54
N GLU A 131 -11.75 -4.99 6.25
CA GLU A 131 -11.75 -4.29 4.97
C GLU A 131 -11.20 -5.21 3.87
N LEU A 132 -10.12 -5.96 4.18
CA LEU A 132 -9.57 -6.95 3.28
C LEU A 132 -10.52 -8.13 3.03
N GLU A 133 -11.25 -8.59 4.06
CA GLU A 133 -12.25 -9.66 3.92
C GLU A 133 -13.39 -9.23 2.98
N VAL A 134 -13.93 -8.02 3.18
CA VAL A 134 -14.97 -7.45 2.30
C VAL A 134 -14.47 -7.35 0.87
N GLU A 135 -13.26 -6.82 0.65
CA GLU A 135 -12.67 -6.71 -0.67
C GLU A 135 -12.48 -8.09 -1.35
N ARG A 136 -12.05 -9.12 -0.63
CA ARG A 136 -11.92 -10.49 -1.18
C ARG A 136 -13.25 -11.06 -1.66
N LEU A 137 -14.33 -10.81 -0.92
CA LEU A 137 -15.69 -11.18 -1.35
C LEU A 137 -16.07 -10.47 -2.65
N LEU A 138 -15.76 -9.17 -2.77
CA LEU A 138 -16.00 -8.40 -3.99
C LEU A 138 -15.18 -8.90 -5.19
N TRP A 139 -13.95 -9.35 -4.97
CA TRP A 139 -13.09 -9.87 -6.03
C TRP A 139 -13.52 -11.26 -6.53
N GLY A 140 -14.40 -11.95 -5.82
CA GLY A 140 -14.77 -13.34 -6.12
C GLY A 140 -13.63 -14.32 -5.92
N VAL A 141 -12.66 -14.00 -5.05
CA VAL A 141 -11.50 -14.84 -4.75
C VAL A 141 -11.52 -15.21 -3.27
N VAL A 142 -12.22 -16.30 -2.97
CA VAL A 142 -12.26 -16.95 -1.65
C VAL A 142 -11.18 -18.02 -1.55
#